data_AF-A0A060BR21-F1
#
_entry.id   AF-A0A060BR21-F1
#
_cell.length_a   1.000
_cell.length_b   1.000
_cell.length_c   1.000
_cell.angle_alpha   90.00
_cell.angle_beta   90.00
_cell.angle_gamma   90.00
#
_symmetry.space_group_name_H-M   'P 1'
#
loop_
_entity.id
_entity.type
_entity.pdbx_description
1 polymer ?
#
loop_
_entity_poly.entity_id
_entity_poly.type
_entity_poly.pdbx_seq_one_letter_code
_entity_poly.pdbx_strand_id
1 'polypeptide(L)'
;KHWDDDVDHIDNGNYDYLMGSDVDVNEPRVSEELIRWGKWYLKQTSVDGLRLDALKHISKSFYRSWLAEMRCATGREIFTVGEYWSGDVHALVDYLGQDAPMSLFDVPLHYKLFRP
;
A
#
# COMPACT_ATOMS: atom_id res chain seq x y z
N LYS A 1 4.49 10.68 18.33
CA LYS A 1 4.22 10.78 16.89
C LYS A 1 5.26 11.70 16.29
N HIS A 2 6.18 11.13 15.52
CA HIS A 2 7.07 11.86 14.62
C HIS A 2 6.55 11.59 13.22
N TRP A 3 6.39 12.66 12.45
CA TRP A 3 5.69 12.66 11.17
C TRP A 3 6.69 12.32 10.06
N ASP A 4 6.25 11.52 9.08
CA ASP A 4 7.06 11.16 7.91
C ASP A 4 6.89 12.22 6.80
N ASP A 5 7.98 12.56 6.12
CA ASP A 5 8.02 13.61 5.09
C ASP A 5 7.57 13.08 3.70
N ASP A 6 7.42 11.76 3.57
CA ASP A 6 7.18 11.03 2.29
C ASP A 6 5.69 10.82 1.94
N VAL A 7 4.78 11.50 2.64
CA VAL A 7 3.34 11.54 2.32
C VAL A 7 3.01 12.66 1.33
N ASP A 8 2.01 12.44 0.47
CA ASP A 8 1.62 13.40 -0.57
C ASP A 8 1.08 14.71 0.07
N HIS A 9 1.82 15.81 -0.11
CA HIS A 9 1.53 17.13 0.48
C HIS A 9 0.62 18.00 -0.39
N ILE A 10 0.22 17.54 -1.58
CA ILE A 10 -0.41 18.38 -2.61
C ILE A 10 -1.92 18.58 -2.38
N ASP A 11 -2.60 17.63 -1.71
CA ASP A 11 -4.03 17.74 -1.39
C ASP A 11 -4.25 17.69 0.13
N ASN A 12 -4.23 18.88 0.75
CA ASN A 12 -4.68 19.16 2.13
C ASN A 12 -4.04 18.33 3.26
N GLY A 13 -2.73 18.51 3.48
CA GLY A 13 -2.13 18.40 4.82
C GLY A 13 -2.42 17.09 5.55
N ASN A 14 -1.69 16.04 5.13
CA ASN A 14 -1.44 14.82 5.88
C ASN A 14 -2.66 13.97 6.26
N TYR A 15 -3.06 13.12 5.32
CA TYR A 15 -4.05 12.06 5.48
C TYR A 15 -3.48 10.79 6.18
N ASP A 16 -2.57 10.90 7.15
CA ASP A 16 -2.17 9.74 8.00
C ASP A 16 -3.42 9.12 8.67
N TYR A 17 -4.40 9.95 9.01
CA TYR A 17 -5.67 9.51 9.58
C TYR A 17 -6.74 9.29 8.50
N LEU A 18 -7.08 8.02 8.24
CA LEU A 18 -8.27 7.66 7.46
C LEU A 18 -9.51 7.54 8.35
N MET A 19 -9.59 6.53 9.23
CA MET A 19 -10.67 6.29 10.20
C MET A 19 -10.21 5.38 11.35
N GLY A 20 -10.90 5.43 12.51
CA GLY A 20 -10.67 4.50 13.62
C GLY A 20 -9.45 4.86 14.46
N SER A 21 -8.61 3.86 14.78
CA SER A 21 -7.32 4.09 15.43
C SER A 21 -6.21 3.90 14.40
N ASP A 22 -5.68 5.00 13.92
CA ASP A 22 -4.56 5.02 12.99
C ASP A 22 -3.34 4.29 13.57
N VAL A 23 -2.79 3.37 12.77
CA VAL A 23 -1.72 2.46 13.16
C VAL A 23 -0.40 3.12 12.76
N ASP A 24 0.39 3.51 13.76
CA ASP A 24 1.69 4.14 13.54
C ASP A 24 2.69 3.10 13.00
N VAL A 25 2.75 2.96 11.67
CA VAL A 25 3.66 2.02 10.99
C VAL A 25 5.14 2.41 11.14
N ASN A 26 5.42 3.66 11.52
CA ASN A 26 6.79 4.14 11.75
C ASN A 26 7.36 3.65 13.09
N GLU A 27 6.51 3.20 14.02
CA GLU A 27 6.95 2.50 15.22
C GLU A 27 7.49 1.11 14.83
N PRO A 28 8.79 0.81 15.05
CA PRO A 28 9.40 -0.43 14.60
C PRO A 28 8.68 -1.69 15.10
N ARG A 29 8.17 -1.65 16.33
CA ARG A 29 7.39 -2.76 16.91
C ARG A 29 6.11 -3.05 16.13
N VAL A 30 5.43 -2.01 15.65
CA VAL A 30 4.20 -2.16 14.86
C VAL A 30 4.54 -2.76 13.50
N SER A 31 5.57 -2.23 12.83
CA SER A 31 6.06 -2.78 11.56
C SER A 31 6.45 -4.26 11.66
N GLU A 32 7.19 -4.65 12.70
CA GLU A 32 7.56 -6.04 12.95
C GLU A 32 6.34 -6.96 13.14
N GLU A 33 5.34 -6.52 13.90
CA GLU A 33 4.12 -7.28 14.11
C GLU A 33 3.28 -7.41 12.83
N LEU A 34 3.22 -6.36 11.99
CA LEU A 34 2.53 -6.42 10.69
C LEU A 34 3.23 -7.39 9.72
N ILE A 35 4.56 -7.50 9.76
CA ILE A 35 5.31 -8.50 9.00
C ILE A 35 5.00 -9.91 9.54
N ARG A 36 5.01 -10.11 10.86
CA ARG A 36 4.66 -11.41 11.48
C ARG A 36 3.25 -11.85 11.11
N TRP A 37 2.30 -10.92 11.20
CA TRP A 37 0.90 -11.15 10.84
C TRP A 37 0.76 -11.53 9.36
N GLY A 38 1.41 -10.81 8.45
CA GLY A 38 1.37 -11.11 7.01
C GLY A 38 1.87 -12.52 6.70
N LYS A 39 3.02 -12.92 7.28
CA LYS A 39 3.58 -14.26 7.12
C LYS A 39 2.63 -15.34 7.65
N TRP A 40 2.03 -15.11 8.82
CA TRP A 40 1.03 -16.00 9.39
C TRP A 40 -0.19 -16.12 8.47
N TYR A 41 -0.74 -14.99 8.00
CA TYR A 41 -1.95 -14.95 7.18
C TYR A 41 -1.78 -15.72 5.86
N LEU A 42 -0.66 -15.51 5.16
CA LEU A 42 -0.34 -16.23 3.94
C LEU A 42 -0.18 -17.73 4.18
N LYS A 43 0.42 -18.12 5.31
CA LYS A 43 0.56 -19.53 5.69
C LYS A 43 -0.78 -20.18 6.00
N GLN A 44 -1.69 -19.49 6.69
CA GLN A 44 -2.98 -20.05 7.08
C GLN A 44 -3.95 -20.16 5.89
N THR A 45 -3.97 -19.15 5.04
CA THR A 45 -5.00 -19.05 3.99
C THR A 45 -4.56 -19.65 2.66
N SER A 46 -3.25 -19.75 2.41
CA SER A 46 -2.68 -20.22 1.14
C SER A 46 -3.15 -19.43 -0.09
N VAL A 47 -3.59 -18.18 0.08
CA VAL A 47 -4.01 -17.33 -1.04
C VAL A 47 -2.89 -17.12 -2.06
N ASP A 48 -3.28 -16.83 -3.31
CA ASP A 48 -2.37 -16.58 -4.43
C ASP A 48 -2.06 -15.09 -4.66
N GLY A 49 -2.78 -14.20 -3.98
CA GLY A 49 -2.60 -12.77 -4.14
C GLY A 49 -3.20 -11.95 -3.02
N LEU A 50 -2.88 -10.66 -3.04
CA LEU A 50 -3.25 -9.68 -2.03
C LEU A 50 -3.89 -8.44 -2.67
N ARG A 51 -4.86 -7.87 -1.97
CA ARG A 51 -5.31 -6.50 -2.21
C ARG A 51 -4.87 -5.65 -1.02
N LEU A 52 -4.09 -4.61 -1.29
CA LEU A 52 -3.65 -3.66 -0.26
C LEU A 52 -4.66 -2.50 -0.21
N ASP A 53 -5.20 -2.27 0.97
CA ASP A 53 -6.17 -1.22 1.28
C ASP A 53 -5.47 0.11 1.54
N ALA A 54 -6.13 1.23 1.21
CA ALA A 54 -5.78 2.55 1.72
C ALA A 54 -4.29 2.96 1.50
N LEU A 55 -3.70 2.64 0.34
CA LEU A 55 -2.27 2.88 0.07
C LEU A 55 -1.85 4.35 0.18
N LYS A 56 -2.78 5.28 0.02
CA LYS A 56 -2.54 6.71 0.18
C LYS A 56 -2.18 7.11 1.62
N HIS A 57 -2.50 6.26 2.59
CA HIS A 57 -2.47 6.59 4.02
C HIS A 57 -1.36 5.87 4.79
N ILE A 58 -0.59 5.02 4.12
CA ILE A 58 0.49 4.23 4.73
C ILE A 58 1.74 4.41 3.87
N SER A 59 2.90 4.56 4.53
CA SER A 59 4.17 4.83 3.86
C SER A 59 4.44 3.84 2.71
N LYS A 60 4.72 4.39 1.52
CA LYS A 60 5.11 3.61 0.32
C LYS A 60 6.30 2.68 0.62
N SER A 61 7.25 3.16 1.43
CA SER A 61 8.45 2.40 1.80
C SER A 61 8.12 1.14 2.61
N PHE A 62 7.13 1.24 3.51
CA PHE A 62 6.65 0.12 4.32
C PHE A 62 6.08 -0.98 3.43
N TYR A 63 5.12 -0.67 2.55
CA TYR A 63 4.48 -1.71 1.73
C TYR A 63 5.44 -2.39 0.76
N ARG A 64 6.44 -1.66 0.25
CA ARG A 64 7.48 -2.23 -0.61
C ARG A 64 8.32 -3.24 0.14
N SER A 65 8.75 -2.88 1.35
CA SER A 65 9.54 -3.75 2.23
C SER A 65 8.72 -4.95 2.71
N TRP A 66 7.47 -4.71 3.11
CA TRP A 66 6.54 -5.73 3.56
C TRP A 66 6.23 -6.75 2.46
N LEU A 67 5.96 -6.30 1.23
CA LEU A 67 5.69 -7.20 0.10
C LEU A 67 6.92 -8.05 -0.25
N ALA A 68 8.12 -7.45 -0.21
CA ALA A 68 9.37 -8.20 -0.40
C ALA A 68 9.53 -9.31 0.66
N GLU A 69 9.25 -8.99 1.93
CA GLU A 69 9.26 -9.98 3.03
C GLU A 69 8.24 -11.11 2.83
N MET A 70 7.04 -10.80 2.33
CA MET A 70 6.00 -11.81 2.05
C MET A 70 6.43 -12.76 0.92
N ARG A 71 6.98 -12.22 -0.17
CA ARG A 71 7.49 -12.99 -1.30
C ARG A 71 8.68 -13.86 -0.89
N CYS A 72 9.61 -13.31 -0.12
CA CYS A 72 10.74 -14.04 0.43
C CYS A 72 10.29 -15.21 1.33
N ALA A 73 9.35 -14.95 2.26
CA ALA A 73 8.88 -15.97 3.21
C ALA A 73 8.07 -17.10 2.54
N THR A 74 7.38 -16.81 1.45
CA THR A 74 6.56 -17.79 0.73
C THR A 74 7.27 -18.46 -0.44
N GLY A 75 8.35 -17.87 -0.95
CA GLY A 75 9.01 -18.31 -2.19
C GLY A 75 8.12 -18.16 -3.43
N ARG A 76 7.06 -17.33 -3.37
CA ARG A 76 6.04 -17.15 -4.41
C ARG A 76 5.98 -15.68 -4.82
N GLU A 77 5.49 -15.43 -6.04
CA GLU A 77 5.31 -14.07 -6.54
C GLU A 77 4.22 -13.30 -5.78
N ILE A 78 3.12 -13.94 -5.34
CA ILE A 78 1.98 -13.29 -4.68
C ILE A 78 1.53 -12.02 -5.44
N PHE A 79 0.67 -12.20 -6.44
CA PHE A 79 0.13 -11.08 -7.21
C PHE A 79 -0.52 -10.06 -6.26
N THR A 80 -0.18 -8.79 -6.40
CA THR A 80 -0.64 -7.76 -5.47
C THR A 80 -1.20 -6.57 -6.22
N VAL A 81 -2.40 -6.14 -5.84
CA VAL A 81 -3.04 -4.92 -6.35
C VAL A 81 -3.34 -3.96 -5.21
N GLY A 82 -2.97 -2.71 -5.41
CA GLY A 82 -3.11 -1.63 -4.46
C GLY A 82 -4.30 -0.73 -4.76
N GLU A 83 -5.01 -0.34 -3.71
CA GLU A 83 -6.00 0.72 -3.79
C GLU A 83 -5.36 2.07 -3.47
N TYR A 84 -4.96 2.78 -4.53
CA TYR A 84 -4.51 4.17 -4.47
C TYR A 84 -5.54 5.04 -5.19
N TRP A 85 -6.42 5.70 -4.43
CA TRP A 85 -7.59 6.37 -5.00
C TRP A 85 -7.28 7.77 -5.54
N SER A 86 -6.69 7.88 -6.73
CA SER A 86 -6.40 9.15 -7.40
C SER A 86 -6.93 9.20 -8.83
N GLY A 87 -7.55 10.32 -9.22
CA GLY A 87 -7.92 10.57 -10.62
C GLY A 87 -6.75 11.00 -11.50
N ASP A 88 -5.59 11.28 -10.90
CA ASP A 88 -4.36 11.64 -11.61
C ASP A 88 -3.48 10.41 -11.85
N VAL A 89 -3.19 10.14 -13.13
CA VAL A 89 -2.31 9.06 -13.56
C VAL A 89 -0.86 9.28 -13.13
N HIS A 90 -0.41 10.53 -13.03
CA HIS A 90 0.96 10.84 -12.61
C HIS A 90 1.18 10.41 -11.16
N ALA A 91 0.24 10.73 -10.26
CA ALA A 91 0.26 10.24 -8.88
C ALA A 91 0.34 8.70 -8.77
N LEU A 92 -0.36 7.95 -9.64
CA LEU A 92 -0.27 6.48 -9.66
C LEU A 92 1.10 5.99 -10.12
N VAL A 93 1.65 6.58 -11.18
CA VAL A 93 2.97 6.23 -11.73
C VAL A 93 4.07 6.55 -10.72
N ASP A 94 3.99 7.72 -10.08
CA ASP A 94 4.94 8.15 -9.06
C ASP A 94 4.87 7.24 -7.83
N TYR A 95 3.67 6.82 -7.41
CA TYR A 95 3.52 5.84 -6.35
C TYR A 95 4.15 4.48 -6.71
N LEU A 96 3.94 3.97 -7.92
CA LEU A 96 4.55 2.72 -8.36
C LEU A 96 6.08 2.79 -8.40
N GLY A 97 6.63 3.92 -8.84
CA GLY A 97 8.05 4.06 -9.13
C GLY A 97 8.50 3.16 -10.29
N GLN A 98 9.81 3.12 -10.55
CA GLN A 98 10.36 2.44 -11.73
C GLN A 98 10.23 0.91 -11.71
N ASP A 99 10.26 0.31 -10.52
CA ASP A 99 10.27 -1.14 -10.35
C ASP A 99 8.86 -1.73 -10.16
N ALA A 100 7.84 -0.88 -9.97
CA ALA A 100 6.42 -1.24 -9.92
C ALA A 100 6.15 -2.62 -9.27
N PRO A 101 6.48 -2.81 -7.97
CA PRO A 101 6.47 -4.13 -7.35
C PRO A 101 5.07 -4.74 -7.18
N MET A 102 4.03 -3.95 -7.43
CA MET A 102 2.61 -4.30 -7.38
C MET A 102 1.85 -3.55 -8.50
N SER A 103 0.61 -3.94 -8.76
CA SER A 103 -0.31 -3.17 -9.61
C SER A 103 -1.13 -2.18 -8.79
N LEU A 104 -1.72 -1.16 -9.43
CA LEU A 104 -2.76 -0.29 -8.85
C LEU A 104 -4.05 -0.41 -9.66
N PHE A 105 -5.19 -0.12 -9.04
CA PHE A 105 -6.42 0.07 -9.80
C PHE A 105 -6.34 1.32 -10.70
N ASP A 106 -6.82 1.20 -11.94
CA ASP A 106 -6.90 2.32 -12.89
C ASP A 106 -8.11 3.21 -12.59
N VAL A 107 -7.96 4.03 -11.56
CA VAL A 107 -8.96 5.00 -11.11
C VAL A 107 -9.19 6.13 -12.16
N PRO A 108 -8.17 6.64 -12.88
CA PRO A 108 -8.38 7.58 -13.99
C PRO A 108 -9.30 7.00 -15.09
N LEU A 109 -9.13 5.73 -15.46
CA LEU A 109 -10.01 5.06 -16.42
C LEU A 109 -11.43 4.91 -15.84
N HIS A 110 -11.56 4.52 -14.57
CA HIS A 110 -12.87 4.44 -13.91
C HIS A 110 -13.65 5.76 -14.03
N TYR A 111 -13.02 6.91 -13.78
CA TYR A 111 -13.68 8.22 -13.93
C TYR A 111 -14.08 8.54 -15.37
N LYS A 112 -13.27 8.15 -16.36
CA LYS A 112 -13.59 8.34 -17.78
C LYS A 112 -14.75 7.47 -18.25
N LEU A 113 -14.96 6.30 -17.65
CA LEU A 113 -16.10 5.42 -17.97
C LEU A 113 -17.38 5.85 -17.24
N PHE A 114 -17.26 6.44 -16.04
CA PHE A 114 -18.41 6.85 -15.22
C PHE A 114 -19.03 8.20 -15.65
N ARG A 115 -18.23 9.11 -16.23
CA ARG A 115 -18.71 10.40 -16.76
C ARG A 115 -18.67 10.39 -18.29
N PRO A 116 -19.71 9.85 -18.96
CA PRO A 116 -19.81 9.87 -20.42
C PRO A 116 -19.97 11.28 -20.99
#